data_AF-A0A432FGC2-F1
#
_entry.id   AF-A0A432FGC2-F1
#
_cell.length_a   1.000
_cell.length_b   1.000
_cell.length_c   1.000
_cell.angle_alpha   90.00
_cell.angle_beta   90.00
_cell.angle_gamma   90.00
#
_symmetry.space_group_name_H-M   'P 1'
#
loop_
_entity.id
_entity.type
_entity.pdbx_description
1 polymer ?
#
loop_
_entity_poly.entity_id
_entity_poly.type
_entity_poly.pdbx_seq_one_letter_code
_entity_poly.pdbx_strand_id
1 'polypeptide(L)'
;MKIFEVITPAVEVVSVTAKRSVGIIGTPATVKSNVYLTRLKALNPSLEVFQKPTPLLVSLVEEGITDGKVAFEVLKYYLWEWKEKIDT
;
A
#
# COMPACT_ATOMS: atom_id res chain seq x y z
N MET A 1 -10.28 15.25 -23.19
CA MET A 1 -8.88 15.11 -22.74
C MET A 1 -8.76 13.75 -22.05
N LYS A 2 -7.73 12.94 -22.34
CA LYS A 2 -7.48 11.69 -21.60
C LYS A 2 -6.60 12.01 -20.40
N ILE A 3 -6.93 11.46 -19.23
CA ILE A 3 -6.16 11.58 -17.99
C ILE A 3 -5.63 10.20 -17.64
N PHE A 4 -4.34 10.11 -17.35
CA PHE A 4 -3.68 8.89 -16.89
C PHE A 4 -3.23 9.09 -15.45
N GLU A 5 -3.52 8.10 -14.60
CA GLU A 5 -3.21 8.12 -13.18
C GLU A 5 -2.91 6.70 -12.69
N VAL A 6 -2.44 6.56 -11.45
CA VAL A 6 -1.78 5.33 -10.96
C VAL A 6 -2.65 4.42 -10.09
N ILE A 7 -3.79 4.91 -9.62
CA ILE A 7 -4.68 4.22 -8.66
C ILE A 7 -5.56 3.21 -9.39
N THR A 8 -6.32 3.64 -10.41
CA THR A 8 -7.23 2.75 -11.18
C THR A 8 -6.52 1.50 -11.68
N PRO A 9 -5.41 1.59 -12.43
CA PRO A 9 -4.77 0.38 -12.97
C PRO A 9 -4.29 -0.58 -11.87
N ALA A 10 -3.76 -0.05 -10.76
CA ALA A 10 -3.33 -0.89 -9.64
C ALA A 10 -4.52 -1.60 -8.98
N VAL A 11 -5.62 -0.88 -8.74
CA VAL A 11 -6.81 -1.42 -8.10
C VAL A 11 -7.51 -2.46 -8.98
N GLU A 12 -7.59 -2.24 -10.29
CA GLU A 12 -8.17 -3.20 -11.24
C GLU A 12 -7.42 -4.54 -11.20
N VAL A 13 -6.08 -4.51 -11.30
CA VAL A 13 -5.26 -5.72 -11.24
C VAL A 13 -5.37 -6.40 -9.89
N VAL A 14 -5.22 -5.67 -8.79
CA VAL A 14 -5.24 -6.25 -7.43
C VAL A 14 -6.61 -6.84 -7.09
N SER A 15 -7.71 -6.23 -7.57
CA SER A 15 -9.07 -6.73 -7.31
C SER A 15 -9.31 -8.15 -7.83
N VAL A 16 -8.57 -8.56 -8.86
CA VAL A 16 -8.66 -9.90 -9.48
C VAL A 16 -7.54 -10.84 -9.06
N THR A 17 -6.37 -10.35 -8.67
CA THR A 17 -5.21 -11.19 -8.33
C THR A 17 -5.10 -11.50 -6.83
N ALA A 18 -5.56 -10.60 -5.96
CA ALA A 18 -5.50 -10.81 -4.51
C ALA A 18 -6.42 -11.95 -4.08
N LYS A 19 -5.97 -12.77 -3.13
CA LYS A 19 -6.73 -13.97 -2.71
C LYS A 19 -7.73 -13.65 -1.62
N ARG A 20 -7.27 -12.97 -0.57
CA ARG A 20 -8.06 -12.68 0.64
C ARG A 20 -7.81 -11.26 1.12
N SER A 21 -6.56 -10.85 1.21
CA SER A 21 -6.21 -9.63 1.95
C SER A 21 -5.11 -8.80 1.30
N VAL A 22 -5.34 -7.48 1.25
CA VAL A 22 -4.47 -6.50 0.61
C VAL A 22 -3.96 -5.49 1.64
N GLY A 23 -2.65 -5.24 1.65
CA GLY A 23 -2.03 -4.14 2.39
C GLY A 23 -1.71 -2.95 1.49
N ILE A 24 -2.20 -1.76 1.84
CA ILE A 24 -1.89 -0.52 1.14
C ILE A 24 -0.97 0.33 2.01
N ILE A 25 0.21 0.65 1.48
CA ILE A 25 1.13 1.63 2.06
C ILE A 25 1.21 2.88 1.20
N GLY A 26 1.57 4.00 1.80
CA GLY A 26 1.73 5.25 1.05
C GLY A 26 1.91 6.46 1.96
N THR A 27 1.87 7.63 1.35
CA THR A 27 1.93 8.89 2.09
C THR A 27 0.70 9.03 3.01
N PRO A 28 0.80 9.83 4.09
CA PRO A 28 -0.34 10.10 4.97
C PRO A 28 -1.56 10.63 4.21
N ALA A 29 -1.36 11.50 3.21
CA ALA A 29 -2.45 12.04 2.41
C ALA A 29 -3.16 10.97 1.57
N THR A 30 -2.39 10.10 0.88
CA THR A 30 -2.95 9.01 0.08
C THR A 30 -3.74 8.04 0.95
N VAL A 31 -3.18 7.58 2.07
CA VAL A 31 -3.87 6.67 2.99
C VAL A 31 -5.12 7.31 3.59
N LYS A 32 -5.04 8.58 4.03
CA LYS A 32 -6.18 9.30 4.60
C LYS A 32 -7.32 9.49 3.59
N SER A 33 -7.02 9.60 2.30
CA SER A 33 -8.04 9.74 1.25
C SER A 33 -8.93 8.50 1.09
N ASN A 34 -8.48 7.33 1.57
CA ASN A 34 -9.14 6.03 1.39
C ASN A 34 -9.39 5.65 -0.08
N VAL A 35 -8.78 6.32 -1.06
CA VAL A 35 -9.11 6.14 -2.48
C VAL A 35 -8.88 4.71 -2.96
N TYR A 36 -7.79 4.06 -2.53
CA TYR A 36 -7.51 2.66 -2.84
C TYR A 36 -8.51 1.72 -2.15
N LEU A 37 -8.76 1.92 -0.85
CA LEU A 37 -9.73 1.14 -0.08
C LEU A 37 -11.13 1.18 -0.72
N THR A 38 -11.64 2.37 -1.01
CA THR A 38 -12.98 2.55 -1.58
C THR A 38 -13.09 1.88 -2.94
N ARG A 39 -12.09 2.04 -3.80
CA ARG A 39 -12.12 1.45 -5.15
C ARG A 39 -11.95 -0.07 -5.13
N LEU A 40 -11.04 -0.61 -4.30
CA LEU A 40 -10.88 -2.06 -4.15
C LEU A 40 -12.15 -2.70 -3.62
N LYS A 41 -12.79 -2.10 -2.60
CA LYS A 41 -14.06 -2.60 -2.07
C LYS A 41 -15.22 -2.48 -3.06
N ALA A 42 -15.20 -1.50 -3.96
CA ALA A 42 -16.20 -1.39 -5.02
C ALA A 42 -16.05 -2.50 -6.08
N LEU A 43 -14.82 -2.86 -6.44
CA LEU A 43 -14.56 -3.93 -7.41
C LEU A 43 -14.68 -5.33 -6.80
N ASN A 44 -14.19 -5.50 -5.57
CA ASN A 44 -14.20 -6.77 -4.86
C ASN A 44 -14.52 -6.56 -3.37
N PRO A 45 -15.82 -6.59 -2.98
CA PRO A 45 -16.26 -6.33 -1.62
C PRO A 45 -15.74 -7.33 -0.58
N SER A 46 -15.36 -8.55 -1.00
CA SER A 46 -14.91 -9.63 -0.11
C SER A 46 -13.46 -9.49 0.36
N LEU A 47 -12.62 -8.71 -0.32
CA LEU A 47 -11.21 -8.51 0.07
C LEU A 47 -11.10 -7.79 1.41
N GLU A 48 -10.32 -8.33 2.34
CA GLU A 48 -9.90 -7.58 3.53
C GLU A 48 -8.83 -6.57 3.13
N VAL A 49 -9.02 -5.29 3.45
CA VAL A 49 -8.11 -4.23 3.02
C VAL A 49 -7.58 -3.49 4.24
N PHE A 50 -6.26 -3.49 4.37
CA PHE A 50 -5.52 -2.81 5.43
C PHE A 50 -4.77 -1.62 4.85
N GLN A 51 -4.69 -0.52 5.59
CA GLN A 51 -3.96 0.67 5.15
C GLN A 51 -3.02 1.15 6.26
N LYS A 52 -1.82 1.57 5.90
CA LYS A 52 -0.85 2.12 6.85
C LYS A 52 -0.06 3.27 6.21
N PRO A 53 -0.07 4.47 6.80
CA PRO A 53 0.80 5.54 6.34
C PRO A 53 2.25 5.23 6.69
N THR A 54 3.15 5.40 5.72
CA THR A 54 4.58 5.05 5.86
C THR A 54 5.49 6.23 5.50
N PRO A 55 5.37 7.39 6.19
CA PRO A 55 6.04 8.64 5.78
C PRO A 55 7.57 8.54 5.75
N LEU A 56 8.20 7.75 6.63
CA LEU A 56 9.66 7.65 6.66
C LEU A 56 10.23 7.02 5.37
N LEU A 57 9.48 6.17 4.66
CA LEU A 57 9.99 5.50 3.46
C LEU A 57 10.33 6.48 2.33
N VAL A 58 9.62 7.61 2.24
CA VAL A 58 9.94 8.67 1.27
C VAL A 58 11.32 9.25 1.57
N SER A 59 11.55 9.66 2.82
CA SER A 59 12.83 10.22 3.24
C SER A 59 13.99 9.23 3.06
N LEU A 60 13.79 7.94 3.34
CA LEU A 60 14.82 6.93 3.08
C LEU A 60 15.19 6.83 1.60
N VAL A 61 14.19 6.80 0.71
CA VAL A 61 14.42 6.71 -0.74
C VAL A 61 15.10 7.98 -1.27
N GLU A 62 14.68 9.16 -0.82
CA GLU A 62 15.26 10.45 -1.23
C GLU A 62 16.72 10.60 -0.81
N GLU A 63 17.09 10.07 0.36
CA GLU A 63 18.49 10.02 0.84
C GLU A 63 19.28 8.83 0.28
N GLY A 64 18.69 8.00 -0.59
CA GLY A 64 19.34 6.84 -1.19
C GLY A 64 19.57 5.66 -0.23
N ILE A 65 18.92 5.65 0.93
CA ILE A 65 19.01 4.59 1.95
C ILE A 65 17.98 3.49 1.63
N THR A 66 18.25 2.69 0.60
CA THR A 66 17.34 1.63 0.13
C THR A 66 17.70 0.23 0.61
N ASP A 67 18.83 0.07 1.30
CA ASP A 67 19.29 -1.21 1.85
C ASP A 67 19.85 -1.09 3.28
N GLY A 68 20.32 -2.23 3.79
CA GLY A 68 21.01 -2.28 5.07
C GLY A 68 20.07 -2.17 6.28
N LYS A 69 20.69 -2.07 7.47
CA LYS A 69 19.99 -2.18 8.75
C LYS A 69 18.96 -1.06 8.97
N VAL A 70 19.25 0.16 8.53
CA VAL A 70 18.35 1.31 8.70
C VAL A 70 17.06 1.11 7.90
N ALA A 71 17.17 0.80 6.61
CA ALA A 71 16.01 0.52 5.77
C ALA A 71 15.18 -0.65 6.29
N PHE A 72 15.85 -1.73 6.71
CA PHE A 72 15.18 -2.92 7.24
C PHE A 72 14.39 -2.64 8.52
N GLU A 73 14.97 -1.94 9.50
CA GLU A 73 14.28 -1.65 10.76
C GLU A 73 13.10 -0.69 10.55
N VAL A 74 13.20 0.26 9.61
CA VAL A 74 12.08 1.15 9.27
C VAL A 74 10.94 0.37 8.58
N LEU A 75 11.26 -0.51 7.64
CA LEU A 75 10.26 -1.40 7.02
C LEU A 75 9.60 -2.30 8.07
N LYS A 76 10.39 -2.87 8.97
CA LYS A 76 9.89 -3.71 10.07
C LYS A 76 8.98 -2.92 11.01
N TYR A 77 9.37 -1.71 11.40
CA TYR A 77 8.54 -0.82 12.22
C TYR A 77 7.13 -0.63 11.63
N TYR A 78 7.01 -0.47 10.31
CA TYR A 78 5.71 -0.36 9.66
C TYR A 78 5.02 -1.71 9.46
N LEU A 79 5.72 -2.74 9.00
CA LEU A 79 5.08 -3.91 8.39
C LEU A 79 5.04 -5.16 9.27
N TRP A 80 5.67 -5.15 10.46
CA TRP A 80 5.79 -6.36 11.29
C TRP A 80 4.43 -6.98 11.64
N GLU A 81 3.40 -6.16 11.89
CA GLU A 81 2.05 -6.63 12.23
C GLU A 81 1.31 -7.29 11.06
N TRP A 82 1.80 -7.10 9.83
CA TRP A 82 1.14 -7.54 8.60
C TRP A 82 1.68 -8.84 8.04
N LYS A 83 2.79 -9.36 8.57
CA LYS A 83 3.52 -10.53 8.04
C LYS A 83 2.64 -11.74 7.71
N GLU A 84 1.57 -11.96 8.47
CA GLU A 84 0.62 -13.06 8.26
C GLU A 84 -0.83 -12.58 7.98
N LYS A 85 -1.04 -11.26 7.92
CA LYS A 85 -2.37 -10.66 7.75
C LYS A 85 -2.71 -10.38 6.29
N ILE A 86 -1.71 -10.05 5.45
CA ILE A 86 -1.89 -9.68 4.05
C ILE A 86 -1.29 -10.75 3.13
N ASP A 87 -1.90 -10.96 1.96
CA ASP A 87 -1.36 -11.82 0.89
C ASP A 87 -0.93 -11.05 -0.37
N THR A 88 -1.29 -9.77 -0.43
CA THR A 88 -0.93 -8.81 -1.49
C THR A 88 -0.54 -7.48 -0.87
#